data_AF-A0A6N2LIS8-F1
#
_entry.id   AF-A0A6N2LIS8-F1
#
_cell.length_a   1.000
_cell.length_b   1.000
_cell.length_c   1.000
_cell.angle_alpha   90.00
_cell.angle_beta   90.00
_cell.angle_gamma   90.00
#
_symmetry.space_group_name_H-M   'P 1'
#
loop_
_entity.id
_entity.type
_entity.pdbx_description
1 polymer ?
#
loop_
_entity_poly.entity_id
_entity_poly.type
_entity_poly.pdbx_seq_one_letter_code
_entity_poly.pdbx_strand_id
1 'polypeptide(L)'
;MAELLPIYFSIIAFFCALGAMALAIFHIYRHLLNYTEPTYQRYIVRIIFMVPVYALMSFLSLIFPESSIYFNSIREVYEAWVIYNFLSLCLAWVGGPGAVVLSLSGRAMKPSWCLMTCCFPPIPLDGRFIRRCKQGCLQFVILKPFLVAVTLILYAKGKYKDGNFSPKQSYLYLTIIYTISYTMALYALALFYVACKDLLQPFNPVPKFIIIKSVVFLTYWQFWFFLLQNLDL
;
A
#
# COMPACT_ATOMS: atom_id res chain seq x y z
N MET A 1 -16.41 -25.10 25.54
CA MET A 1 -15.88 -23.71 25.64
C MET A 1 -14.94 -23.35 24.49
N ALA A 2 -14.07 -24.27 24.01
CA ALA A 2 -13.15 -23.99 22.90
C ALA A 2 -13.82 -23.73 21.52
N GLU A 3 -14.97 -24.36 21.25
CA GLU A 3 -15.72 -24.19 19.98
C GLU A 3 -16.60 -22.91 19.94
N LEU A 4 -16.93 -22.30 21.08
CA LEU A 4 -17.74 -21.06 21.09
C LEU A 4 -16.91 -19.80 20.80
N LEU A 5 -15.65 -19.77 21.25
CA LEU A 5 -14.70 -18.69 21.00
C LEU A 5 -14.58 -18.30 19.51
N PRO A 6 -14.35 -19.24 18.56
CA PRO A 6 -14.24 -18.89 17.14
C PRO A 6 -15.56 -18.34 16.55
N ILE A 7 -16.70 -18.79 17.05
CA ILE A 7 -18.02 -18.31 16.61
C ILE A 7 -18.26 -16.87 17.10
N TYR A 8 -17.95 -16.56 18.36
CA TYR A 8 -18.07 -15.19 18.88
C TYR A 8 -17.18 -14.20 18.12
N PHE A 9 -15.93 -14.57 17.82
CA PHE A 9 -15.06 -13.72 17.01
C PHE A 9 -15.61 -13.48 15.61
N SER A 10 -16.21 -14.50 15.00
CA SER A 10 -16.82 -14.38 13.66
C SER A 10 -18.03 -13.44 13.65
N ILE A 11 -18.87 -13.50 14.69
CA ILE A 11 -20.04 -12.61 14.82
C ILE A 11 -19.61 -11.16 15.04
N ILE A 12 -18.66 -10.92 15.94
CA ILE A 12 -18.14 -9.57 16.20
C ILE A 12 -17.46 -9.01 14.94
N ALA A 13 -16.65 -9.83 14.26
CA ALA A 13 -15.99 -9.45 13.02
C ALA A 13 -17.00 -9.09 11.92
N PHE A 14 -18.12 -9.83 11.82
CA PHE A 14 -19.18 -9.54 10.86
C PHE A 14 -19.81 -8.15 11.06
N PHE A 15 -20.22 -7.82 12.28
CA PHE A 15 -20.82 -6.51 12.58
C PHE A 15 -19.82 -5.37 12.35
N CYS A 16 -18.56 -5.57 12.73
CA CYS A 16 -17.49 -4.60 12.49
C CYS A 16 -17.24 -4.40 10.98
N ALA A 17 -17.15 -5.50 10.21
CA ALA A 17 -16.95 -5.45 8.77
C ALA A 17 -18.13 -4.76 8.06
N LEU A 18 -19.36 -5.06 8.46
CA LEU A 18 -20.56 -4.39 7.95
C LEU A 18 -20.54 -2.89 8.25
N GLY A 19 -20.23 -2.50 9.49
CA GLY A 19 -20.12 -1.09 9.87
C GLY A 19 -19.08 -0.34 9.04
N ALA A 20 -17.89 -0.92 8.88
CA ALA A 20 -16.82 -0.35 8.06
C ALA A 20 -17.21 -0.22 6.58
N MET A 21 -17.83 -1.25 6.01
CA MET A 21 -18.33 -1.22 4.63
C MET A 21 -19.41 -0.15 4.44
N ALA A 22 -20.38 -0.07 5.35
CA ALA A 22 -21.47 0.92 5.28
C ALA A 22 -20.94 2.36 5.32
N LEU A 23 -20.01 2.65 6.25
CA LEU A 23 -19.35 3.96 6.33
C LEU A 23 -18.59 4.29 5.05
N ALA A 24 -17.78 3.35 4.53
CA ALA A 24 -17.01 3.57 3.32
C ALA A 24 -17.90 3.82 2.09
N ILE A 25 -18.97 3.03 1.94
CA ILE A 25 -19.95 3.20 0.86
C ILE A 25 -20.65 4.56 0.98
N PHE A 26 -21.03 4.98 2.19
CA PHE A 26 -21.61 6.29 2.42
C PHE A 26 -20.66 7.44 2.03
N HIS A 27 -19.37 7.33 2.36
CA HIS A 27 -18.36 8.29 1.93
C HIS A 27 -18.19 8.34 0.40
N ILE A 28 -18.19 7.17 -0.26
CA ILE A 28 -18.13 7.09 -1.73
C ILE A 28 -19.37 7.73 -2.36
N TYR A 29 -20.55 7.43 -1.83
CA TYR A 29 -21.81 7.97 -2.32
C TYR A 29 -21.85 9.50 -2.24
N ARG A 30 -21.43 10.09 -1.12
CA ARG A 30 -21.32 11.56 -1.00
C ARG A 30 -20.32 12.17 -1.97
N HIS A 31 -19.20 11.50 -2.23
CA HIS A 31 -18.22 11.94 -3.24
C HIS A 31 -18.78 11.89 -4.66
N LEU A 32 -19.61 10.90 -4.98
CA LEU A 32 -20.25 10.75 -6.29
C LEU A 32 -21.41 11.72 -6.48
N LEU A 33 -22.14 12.08 -5.41
CA LEU A 33 -23.21 13.08 -5.49
C LEU A 33 -22.69 14.49 -5.73
N ASN A 34 -21.57 14.87 -5.11
CA ASN A 34 -20.97 16.19 -5.27
C ASN A 34 -19.75 16.13 -6.21
N TYR A 35 -19.95 15.68 -7.45
CA TYR A 35 -18.88 15.36 -8.40
C TYR A 35 -18.34 16.60 -9.15
N THR A 36 -17.80 17.57 -8.40
CA THR A 36 -17.37 18.87 -8.95
C THR A 36 -16.03 18.81 -9.69
N GLU A 37 -15.10 17.96 -9.25
CA GLU A 37 -13.75 17.82 -9.83
C GLU A 37 -13.43 16.35 -10.09
N PRO A 38 -13.78 15.83 -11.28
CA PRO A 38 -13.83 14.40 -11.56
C PRO A 38 -12.46 13.72 -11.46
N THR A 39 -11.40 14.46 -11.80
CA THR A 39 -10.02 13.97 -11.85
C THR A 39 -9.51 13.59 -10.47
N TYR A 40 -9.65 14.46 -9.48
CA TYR A 40 -9.19 14.21 -8.10
C TYR A 40 -10.10 13.19 -7.39
N GLN A 41 -11.42 13.36 -7.53
CA GLN A 41 -12.40 12.53 -6.84
C GLN A 41 -12.31 11.08 -7.30
N ARG A 42 -12.02 10.81 -8.58
CA ARG A 42 -11.81 9.44 -9.07
C ARG A 42 -10.67 8.72 -8.34
N TYR A 43 -9.54 9.37 -8.09
CA TYR A 43 -8.46 8.76 -7.32
C TYR A 43 -8.82 8.58 -5.85
N ILE A 44 -9.49 9.57 -5.25
CA ILE A 44 -9.93 9.50 -3.84
C ILE A 44 -10.91 8.34 -3.63
N VAL A 45 -11.90 8.19 -4.50
CA VAL A 45 -12.88 7.08 -4.43
C VAL A 45 -12.18 5.72 -4.52
N ARG A 46 -11.20 5.56 -5.41
CA ARG A 46 -10.40 4.32 -5.52
C ARG A 46 -9.62 4.01 -4.24
N ILE A 47 -9.08 5.04 -3.57
CA ILE A 47 -8.39 4.86 -2.28
C ILE A 47 -9.38 4.47 -1.18
N ILE A 48 -10.54 5.14 -1.08
CA ILE A 48 -11.57 4.82 -0.07
C ILE A 48 -12.11 3.40 -0.26
N PHE A 49 -12.23 2.94 -1.51
CA PHE A 49 -12.68 1.58 -1.84
C PHE A 49 -11.73 0.47 -1.32
N MET A 50 -10.53 0.81 -0.83
CA MET A 50 -9.67 -0.12 -0.09
C MET A 50 -10.34 -0.68 1.16
N VAL A 51 -11.06 0.16 1.92
CA VAL A 51 -11.69 -0.21 3.19
C VAL A 51 -12.70 -1.36 3.02
N PRO A 52 -13.70 -1.29 2.10
CA PRO A 52 -14.64 -2.37 1.92
C PRO A 52 -13.99 -3.65 1.38
N VAL A 53 -13.00 -3.53 0.50
CA VAL A 53 -12.23 -4.70 0.02
C VAL A 53 -11.53 -5.39 1.18
N TYR A 54 -10.87 -4.64 2.07
CA TYR A 54 -10.19 -5.22 3.23
C TYR A 54 -11.17 -5.84 4.23
N ALA A 55 -12.28 -5.16 4.53
CA ALA A 55 -13.30 -5.67 5.43
C ALA A 55 -13.91 -6.99 4.92
N LEU A 56 -14.30 -7.04 3.64
CA LEU A 56 -14.89 -8.22 3.01
C LEU A 56 -13.89 -9.39 2.95
N MET A 57 -12.68 -9.15 2.46
CA MET A 57 -11.67 -10.21 2.31
C MET A 57 -11.18 -10.74 3.66
N SER A 58 -11.07 -9.87 4.68
CA SER A 58 -10.68 -10.30 6.04
C SER A 58 -11.78 -11.14 6.68
N PHE A 59 -13.05 -10.78 6.47
CA PHE A 59 -14.18 -11.58 6.93
C PHE A 59 -14.24 -12.95 6.23
N LEU A 60 -14.08 -12.98 4.90
CA LEU A 60 -14.04 -14.23 4.14
C LEU A 60 -12.86 -15.13 4.53
N SER A 61 -11.68 -14.54 4.80
CA SER A 61 -10.51 -15.26 5.30
C SER A 61 -10.74 -15.88 6.70
N LEU A 62 -11.64 -15.32 7.50
CA LEU A 62 -11.99 -15.85 8.82
C LEU A 62 -12.96 -17.03 8.70
N ILE A 63 -13.94 -16.96 7.80
CA ILE A 63 -14.91 -18.04 7.57
C ILE A 63 -14.26 -19.24 6.87
N PHE A 64 -13.41 -18.98 5.88
CA PHE A 64 -12.80 -20.01 5.03
C PHE A 64 -11.27 -20.00 5.18
N PRO A 65 -10.73 -20.54 6.28
CA PRO A 65 -9.29 -20.54 6.55
C PRO A 65 -8.48 -21.28 5.47
N GLU A 66 -9.04 -22.35 4.88
CA GLU A 66 -8.42 -23.11 3.79
C GLU A 66 -8.19 -22.25 2.52
N SER A 67 -9.04 -21.23 2.30
CA SER A 67 -8.95 -20.33 1.15
C SER A 67 -8.38 -18.95 1.51
N SER A 68 -7.90 -18.76 2.75
CA SER A 68 -7.37 -17.49 3.25
C SER A 68 -6.27 -16.89 2.37
N ILE A 69 -5.41 -17.74 1.79
CA ILE A 69 -4.32 -17.33 0.88
C ILE A 69 -4.85 -16.55 -0.33
N TYR A 70 -5.98 -16.99 -0.91
CA TYR A 70 -6.57 -16.32 -2.07
C TYR A 70 -7.11 -14.94 -1.69
N PHE A 71 -7.83 -14.84 -0.56
CA PHE A 71 -8.37 -13.57 -0.07
C PHE A 71 -7.26 -12.58 0.33
N ASN A 72 -6.19 -13.07 0.95
CA ASN A 72 -5.01 -12.29 1.30
C ASN A 72 -4.31 -11.74 0.05
N SER A 73 -4.15 -12.59 -0.97
CA SER A 73 -3.57 -12.21 -2.25
C SER A 73 -4.33 -11.07 -2.94
N ILE A 74 -5.67 -11.09 -2.89
CA ILE A 74 -6.49 -10.01 -3.46
C ILE A 74 -6.26 -8.68 -2.73
N ARG A 75 -6.24 -8.69 -1.39
CA ARG A 75 -5.97 -7.49 -0.58
C ARG A 75 -4.63 -6.88 -0.94
N GLU A 76 -3.61 -7.74 -1.02
CA GLU A 76 -2.24 -7.38 -1.32
C GLU A 76 -2.06 -6.76 -2.72
N VAL A 77 -2.74 -7.27 -3.74
CA VAL A 77 -2.73 -6.66 -5.10
C VAL A 77 -3.42 -5.30 -5.10
N TYR A 78 -4.54 -5.19 -4.38
CA TYR A 78 -5.28 -3.94 -4.27
C TYR A 78 -4.46 -2.86 -3.56
N GLU A 79 -3.70 -3.22 -2.52
CA GLU A 79 -2.79 -2.31 -1.82
C GLU A 79 -1.79 -1.66 -2.77
N ALA A 80 -1.17 -2.46 -3.64
CA ALA A 80 -0.21 -1.95 -4.62
C ALA A 80 -0.89 -0.97 -5.59
N TRP A 81 -2.11 -1.28 -6.03
CA TRP A 81 -2.88 -0.38 -6.88
C TRP A 81 -3.21 0.94 -6.18
N VAL A 82 -3.55 0.92 -4.89
CA VAL A 82 -3.85 2.13 -4.09
C VAL A 82 -2.64 3.05 -4.00
N ILE A 83 -1.43 2.51 -3.79
CA ILE A 83 -0.18 3.29 -3.74
C ILE A 83 0.02 4.09 -5.04
N TYR A 84 -0.21 3.47 -6.19
CA TYR A 84 -0.11 4.17 -7.47
C TYR A 84 -1.20 5.24 -7.67
N ASN A 85 -2.44 4.97 -7.26
CA ASN A 85 -3.51 5.96 -7.32
C ASN A 85 -3.23 7.15 -6.41
N PHE A 86 -2.62 6.91 -5.25
CA PHE A 86 -2.21 7.95 -4.33
C PHE A 86 -1.08 8.83 -4.91
N LEU A 87 -0.04 8.24 -5.52
CA LEU A 87 0.97 9.01 -6.26
C LEU A 87 0.32 9.87 -7.35
N SER A 88 -0.60 9.29 -8.12
CA SER A 88 -1.29 9.97 -9.22
C SER A 88 -2.18 11.11 -8.72
N LEU A 89 -2.82 10.95 -7.56
CA LEU A 89 -3.58 12.01 -6.89
C LEU A 89 -2.68 13.17 -6.48
N CYS A 90 -1.53 12.89 -5.86
CA CYS A 90 -0.56 13.93 -5.49
C CYS A 90 -0.04 14.68 -6.73
N LEU A 91 0.27 13.97 -7.82
CA LEU A 91 0.66 14.60 -9.09
C LEU A 91 -0.45 15.48 -9.66
N ALA A 92 -1.71 15.04 -9.56
CA ALA A 92 -2.85 15.82 -10.03
C ALA A 92 -2.99 17.11 -9.21
N TRP A 93 -2.90 17.05 -7.87
CA TRP A 93 -3.02 18.24 -7.00
C TRP A 93 -1.98 19.33 -7.27
N VAL A 94 -0.81 18.97 -7.81
CA VAL A 94 0.24 19.93 -8.19
C VAL A 94 -0.02 20.57 -9.55
N GLY A 95 -1.11 20.23 -10.24
CA GLY A 95 -1.45 20.73 -11.57
C GLY A 95 -0.97 19.82 -12.72
N GLY A 96 -0.63 18.57 -12.42
CA GLY A 96 -0.23 17.58 -13.42
C GLY A 96 1.25 17.63 -13.83
N PRO A 97 1.69 16.71 -14.71
CA PRO A 97 3.12 16.49 -14.96
C PRO A 97 3.83 17.71 -15.55
N GLY A 98 3.16 18.54 -16.35
CA GLY A 98 3.75 19.75 -16.94
C GLY A 98 3.95 20.88 -15.92
N ALA A 99 2.93 21.16 -15.10
CA ALA A 99 3.01 22.20 -14.06
C ALA A 99 4.03 21.84 -12.98
N VAL A 100 4.14 20.55 -12.63
CA VAL A 100 5.14 20.07 -11.68
C VAL A 100 6.55 20.32 -12.22
N VAL A 101 6.82 20.02 -13.50
CA VAL A 101 8.15 20.26 -14.10
C VAL A 101 8.51 21.74 -14.11
N LEU A 102 7.54 22.59 -14.44
CA LEU A 102 7.75 24.04 -14.51
C LEU A 102 7.97 24.65 -13.12
N SER A 103 7.22 24.18 -12.11
CA SER A 103 7.31 24.64 -10.72
C SER A 103 8.55 24.12 -9.99
N LEU A 104 9.11 23.01 -10.44
CA LEU A 104 10.30 22.37 -9.87
C LEU A 104 11.60 22.73 -10.60
N SER A 105 11.52 23.29 -11.81
CA SER A 105 12.68 23.74 -12.57
C SER A 105 13.51 24.75 -11.76
N GLY A 106 14.77 24.43 -11.50
CA GLY A 106 15.69 25.24 -10.69
C GLY A 106 15.67 24.95 -9.18
N ARG A 107 14.80 24.05 -8.69
CA ARG A 107 14.83 23.55 -7.31
C ARG A 107 15.59 22.22 -7.23
N ALA A 108 16.46 22.10 -6.22
CA ALA A 108 17.14 20.84 -5.89
C ALA A 108 16.75 20.40 -4.48
N MET A 109 16.54 19.09 -4.29
CA MET A 109 16.29 18.54 -2.96
C MET A 109 17.61 18.55 -2.20
N LYS A 110 17.65 19.28 -1.09
CA LYS A 110 18.79 19.23 -0.17
C LYS A 110 18.86 17.82 0.43
N PRO A 111 20.03 17.17 0.42
CA PRO A 111 20.19 15.85 1.03
C PRO A 111 19.86 15.96 2.52
N SER A 112 18.99 15.08 3.01
CA SER A 112 18.67 14.98 4.42
C SER A 112 18.92 13.56 4.93
N TRP A 113 19.42 13.48 6.16
CA TRP A 113 19.67 12.22 6.86
C TRP A 113 18.35 11.45 7.10
N CYS A 114 17.25 12.18 7.32
CA CYS A 114 15.92 11.62 7.52
C CYS A 114 15.31 10.97 6.24
N LEU A 115 15.71 11.42 5.05
CA LEU A 115 15.36 10.75 3.78
C LEU A 115 16.41 9.72 3.34
N MET A 116 17.40 9.36 4.16
CA MET A 116 18.46 8.41 3.77
C MET A 116 19.20 8.81 2.47
N THR A 117 19.17 10.10 2.13
CA THR A 117 19.81 10.71 0.95
C THR A 117 21.20 11.26 1.25
N CYS A 118 21.75 11.03 2.44
CA CYS A 118 23.03 11.61 2.88
C CYS A 118 24.23 11.22 1.99
N CYS A 119 24.13 10.13 1.25
CA CYS A 119 25.17 9.67 0.30
C CYS A 119 24.81 9.93 -1.17
N PHE A 120 23.65 10.51 -1.48
CA PHE A 120 23.23 10.79 -2.84
C PHE A 120 23.53 12.24 -3.22
N PRO A 121 24.04 12.50 -4.44
CA PRO A 121 24.20 13.86 -4.95
C PRO A 121 22.84 14.57 -4.98
N PRO A 122 22.80 15.91 -4.84
CA PRO A 122 21.56 16.68 -4.86
C PRO A 122 20.76 16.32 -6.11
N ILE A 123 19.58 15.74 -5.89
CA ILE A 123 18.75 15.25 -6.99
C ILE A 123 18.04 16.47 -7.58
N PRO A 124 18.30 16.83 -8.86
CA PRO A 124 17.56 17.90 -9.52
C PRO A 124 16.11 17.46 -9.69
N LEU A 125 15.16 18.34 -9.35
CA LEU A 125 13.73 18.04 -9.40
C LEU A 125 13.21 18.27 -10.83
N ASP A 126 13.75 17.51 -11.77
CA ASP A 126 13.34 17.56 -13.17
C ASP A 126 12.15 16.62 -13.45
N GLY A 127 11.54 16.76 -14.63
CA GLY A 127 10.54 15.79 -15.11
C GLY A 127 11.03 14.35 -15.18
N ARG A 128 12.35 14.16 -15.31
CA ARG A 128 13.00 12.83 -15.22
C ARG A 128 12.86 12.22 -13.83
N PHE A 129 12.98 13.01 -12.77
CA PHE A 129 12.79 12.54 -11.39
C PHE A 129 11.35 12.07 -11.16
N ILE A 130 10.37 12.87 -11.58
CA ILE A 130 8.94 12.53 -11.48
C ILE A 130 8.63 11.24 -12.26
N ARG A 131 9.18 11.12 -13.47
CA ARG A 131 9.01 9.92 -14.30
C ARG A 131 9.61 8.68 -13.62
N ARG A 132 10.78 8.81 -12.99
CA ARG A 132 11.40 7.72 -12.21
C ARG A 132 10.57 7.33 -10.98
N CYS A 133 10.04 8.29 -10.22
CA CYS A 133 9.14 8.00 -9.11
C CYS A 133 7.90 7.24 -9.57
N LYS A 134 7.28 7.69 -10.68
CA LYS A 134 6.14 7.00 -11.29
C LYS A 134 6.49 5.59 -11.75
N GLN A 135 7.63 5.41 -12.41
CA GLN A 135 8.12 4.10 -12.84
C GLN A 135 8.39 3.17 -11.67
N GLY A 136 9.00 3.65 -10.58
CA GLY A 136 9.27 2.86 -9.38
C GLY A 136 7.99 2.38 -8.69
N CYS A 137 6.98 3.25 -8.53
CA CYS A 137 5.70 2.83 -8.00
C CYS A 137 4.97 1.86 -8.95
N LEU A 138 5.01 2.11 -10.27
CA LEU A 138 4.39 1.22 -11.26
C LEU A 138 5.05 -0.16 -11.30
N GLN A 139 6.37 -0.23 -11.14
CA GLN A 139 7.11 -1.49 -11.02
C GLN A 139 6.54 -2.36 -9.90
N PHE A 140 6.31 -1.78 -8.72
CA PHE A 140 5.73 -2.52 -7.59
C PHE A 140 4.30 -3.00 -7.87
N VAL A 141 3.47 -2.17 -8.50
CA VAL A 141 2.08 -2.54 -8.88
C VAL A 141 2.06 -3.72 -9.85
N ILE A 142 3.02 -3.82 -10.77
CA ILE A 142 3.11 -4.93 -11.72
C ILE A 142 3.77 -6.16 -11.11
N LEU A 143 4.80 -5.97 -10.28
CA LEU A 143 5.52 -7.05 -9.61
C LEU A 143 4.59 -7.80 -8.65
N LYS A 144 3.65 -7.11 -8.00
CA LYS A 144 2.81 -7.72 -6.97
C LYS A 144 1.88 -8.84 -7.50
N PRO A 145 1.10 -8.66 -8.57
CA PRO A 145 0.37 -9.75 -9.23
C PRO A 145 1.25 -10.91 -9.66
N PHE A 146 2.48 -10.63 -10.13
CA PHE A 146 3.43 -11.67 -10.49
C PHE A 146 3.87 -12.49 -9.28
N LEU A 147 4.21 -11.84 -8.16
CA LEU A 147 4.53 -12.52 -6.91
C LEU A 147 3.36 -13.38 -6.41
N VAL A 148 2.13 -12.86 -6.51
CA VAL A 148 0.91 -13.62 -6.17
C VAL A 148 0.69 -14.83 -7.10
N ALA A 149 0.92 -14.69 -8.40
CA ALA A 149 0.82 -15.83 -9.30
C ALA A 149 1.83 -16.92 -8.94
N VAL A 150 3.07 -16.52 -8.59
CA VAL A 150 4.12 -17.45 -8.13
C VAL A 150 3.75 -18.11 -6.80
N THR A 151 3.20 -17.38 -5.83
CA THR A 151 2.75 -17.96 -4.54
C THR A 151 1.66 -19.00 -4.76
N LEU A 152 0.66 -18.71 -5.61
CA LEU A 152 -0.43 -19.64 -5.91
C LEU A 152 0.06 -20.94 -6.60
N ILE A 153 1.01 -20.82 -7.54
CA ILE A 153 1.60 -22.00 -8.20
C ILE A 153 2.39 -22.85 -7.19
N LEU A 154 3.13 -22.22 -6.28
CA LEU A 154 3.91 -22.92 -5.26
C LEU A 154 3.00 -23.56 -4.20
N TYR A 155 1.88 -22.91 -3.88
CA TYR A 155 0.84 -23.44 -3.01
C TYR A 155 0.20 -24.69 -3.62
N ALA A 156 -0.19 -24.64 -4.90
CA ALA A 156 -0.72 -25.80 -5.62
C ALA A 156 0.27 -26.99 -5.68
N LYS A 157 1.58 -26.71 -5.70
CA LYS A 157 2.64 -27.74 -5.66
C LYS A 157 2.99 -28.23 -4.25
N GLY A 158 2.31 -27.74 -3.21
CA GLY A 158 2.58 -28.10 -1.80
C GLY A 158 3.94 -27.62 -1.27
N LYS A 159 4.63 -26.72 -1.99
CA LYS A 159 5.95 -26.16 -1.64
C LYS A 159 5.87 -24.78 -0.97
N TYR A 160 4.67 -24.34 -0.63
CA TYR A 160 4.39 -23.09 0.07
C TYR A 160 3.50 -23.39 1.27
N LYS A 161 4.00 -23.08 2.47
CA LYS A 161 3.23 -23.06 3.71
C LYS A 161 3.39 -21.68 4.33
N ASP A 162 2.27 -21.03 4.59
CA ASP A 162 2.25 -19.71 5.22
C ASP A 162 2.91 -19.76 6.61
N GLY A 163 3.71 -18.73 6.91
CA GLY A 163 4.33 -18.55 8.23
C GLY A 163 5.52 -19.47 8.54
N ASN A 164 5.95 -20.32 7.61
CA ASN A 164 7.13 -21.16 7.81
C ASN A 164 8.39 -20.46 7.26
N PHE A 165 9.24 -19.99 8.18
CA PHE A 165 10.48 -19.26 7.88
C PHE A 165 11.69 -20.16 7.59
N SER A 166 11.50 -21.46 7.39
CA SER A 166 12.62 -22.34 7.04
C SER A 166 13.28 -21.89 5.72
N PRO A 167 14.62 -21.81 5.65
CA PRO A 167 15.34 -21.43 4.43
C PRO A 167 15.13 -22.43 3.27
N LYS A 168 14.57 -23.61 3.54
CA LYS A 168 14.18 -24.59 2.51
C LYS A 168 12.85 -24.27 1.83
N GLN A 169 12.07 -23.32 2.36
CA GLN A 169 10.75 -22.97 1.85
C GLN A 169 10.72 -21.66 1.08
N SER A 170 9.85 -21.62 0.08
CA SER A 170 9.72 -20.50 -0.86
C SER A 170 9.16 -19.21 -0.22
N TYR A 171 8.48 -19.33 0.93
CA TYR A 171 7.82 -18.23 1.63
C TYR A 171 8.81 -17.12 2.03
N LEU A 172 9.96 -17.50 2.60
CA LEU A 172 10.98 -16.56 3.05
C LEU A 172 11.52 -15.70 1.88
N TYR A 173 11.88 -16.34 0.76
CA TYR A 173 12.43 -15.63 -0.40
C TYR A 173 11.41 -14.67 -1.04
N LEU A 174 10.16 -15.12 -1.20
CA LEU A 174 9.09 -14.27 -1.74
C LEU A 174 8.82 -13.07 -0.84
N THR A 175 8.87 -13.26 0.48
CA THR A 175 8.64 -12.18 1.44
C THR A 175 9.79 -11.18 1.48
N ILE A 176 11.03 -11.62 1.33
CA ILE A 176 12.20 -10.71 1.20
C ILE A 176 12.09 -9.87 -0.07
N ILE A 177 11.83 -10.50 -1.22
CA ILE A 177 11.67 -9.78 -2.51
C ILE A 177 10.55 -8.76 -2.40
N TYR A 178 9.41 -9.16 -1.83
CA TYR A 178 8.29 -8.27 -1.57
C TYR A 178 8.69 -7.08 -0.71
N THR A 179 9.34 -7.31 0.43
CA THR A 179 9.75 -6.26 1.37
C THR A 179 10.70 -5.25 0.73
N ILE A 180 11.68 -5.71 -0.04
CA ILE A 180 12.63 -4.83 -0.76
C ILE A 180 11.88 -4.00 -1.81
N SER A 181 11.02 -4.63 -2.62
CA SER A 181 10.31 -3.89 -3.66
C SER A 181 9.31 -2.89 -3.09
N TYR A 182 8.65 -3.24 -1.99
CA TYR A 182 7.69 -2.39 -1.30
C TYR A 182 8.35 -1.17 -0.67
N THR A 183 9.46 -1.38 0.05
CA THR A 183 10.25 -0.29 0.66
C THR A 183 10.76 0.67 -0.41
N MET A 184 11.23 0.17 -1.56
CA MET A 184 11.66 1.01 -2.69
C MET A 184 10.52 1.85 -3.27
N ALA A 185 9.32 1.28 -3.43
CA ALA A 185 8.15 1.98 -3.96
C ALA A 185 7.66 3.08 -3.03
N LEU A 186 7.62 2.82 -1.73
CA LEU A 186 7.22 3.80 -0.72
C LEU A 186 8.28 4.87 -0.54
N TYR A 187 9.55 4.52 -0.67
CA TYR A 187 10.64 5.49 -0.69
C TYR A 187 10.51 6.45 -1.88
N ALA A 188 10.22 5.93 -3.08
CA ALA A 188 9.97 6.76 -4.26
C ALA A 188 8.75 7.69 -4.08
N LEU A 189 7.68 7.20 -3.45
CA LEU A 189 6.49 7.99 -3.09
C LEU A 189 6.82 9.07 -2.05
N ALA A 190 7.59 8.74 -1.02
CA ALA A 190 7.99 9.68 0.03
C ALA A 190 8.91 10.79 -0.53
N LEU A 191 9.86 10.43 -1.39
CA LEU A 191 10.69 11.40 -2.12
C LEU A 191 9.84 12.35 -2.95
N PHE A 192 8.85 11.83 -3.69
CA PHE A 192 7.93 12.66 -4.48
C PHE A 192 7.08 13.59 -3.60
N TYR A 193 6.61 13.09 -2.46
CA TYR A 193 5.84 13.89 -1.50
C TYR A 193 6.65 15.04 -0.92
N VAL A 194 7.88 14.77 -0.47
CA VAL A 194 8.77 15.80 0.10
C VAL A 194 9.14 16.84 -0.94
N ALA A 195 9.39 16.42 -2.18
CA ALA A 195 9.65 17.30 -3.31
C ALA A 195 8.50 18.27 -3.59
N CYS A 196 7.25 17.82 -3.43
CA CYS A 196 6.06 18.61 -3.74
C CYS A 196 5.37 19.20 -2.50
N LYS A 197 5.93 19.03 -1.29
CA LYS A 197 5.24 19.36 -0.03
C LYS A 197 4.76 20.81 0.03
N ASP A 198 5.55 21.74 -0.50
CA ASP A 198 5.26 23.18 -0.46
C ASP A 198 4.07 23.52 -1.39
N LEU A 199 3.95 22.79 -2.51
CA LEU A 199 2.84 22.90 -3.46
C LEU A 199 1.56 22.22 -2.92
N LEU A 200 1.72 21.22 -2.04
CA LEU A 200 0.61 20.49 -1.42
C LEU A 200 0.14 21.08 -0.08
N GLN A 201 0.86 22.05 0.52
CA GLN A 201 0.47 22.70 1.78
C GLN A 201 -1.01 23.13 1.86
N PRO A 202 -1.62 23.76 0.83
CA PRO A 202 -3.02 24.20 0.93
C PRO A 202 -4.04 23.06 0.99
N PHE A 203 -3.66 21.82 0.66
CA PHE A 203 -4.57 20.68 0.59
C PHE A 203 -4.47 19.72 1.79
N ASN A 204 -3.65 20.04 2.82
CA ASN A 204 -3.46 19.23 4.03
C ASN A 204 -3.40 17.71 3.78
N PRO A 205 -2.46 17.19 2.97
CA PRO A 205 -2.37 15.76 2.65
C PRO A 205 -1.82 14.90 3.80
N VAL A 206 -1.23 15.54 4.82
CA VAL A 206 -0.46 14.91 5.90
C VAL A 206 -1.24 13.80 6.64
N PRO A 207 -2.54 13.94 7.00
CA PRO A 207 -3.29 12.88 7.67
C PRO A 207 -3.56 11.67 6.75
N LYS A 208 -3.80 11.92 5.45
CA LYS A 208 -4.03 10.88 4.44
C LYS A 208 -2.75 10.12 4.11
N PHE A 209 -1.61 10.80 4.14
CA PHE A 209 -0.27 10.20 4.00
C PHE A 209 0.11 9.40 5.26
N ILE A 210 -0.23 9.88 6.46
CA ILE A 210 0.02 9.20 7.74
C ILE A 210 -0.78 7.90 7.85
N ILE A 211 -2.03 7.85 7.38
CA ILE A 211 -2.83 6.62 7.40
C ILE A 211 -2.19 5.52 6.52
N ILE A 212 -1.73 5.87 5.32
CA ILE A 212 -1.00 4.94 4.45
C ILE A 212 0.34 4.54 5.10
N LYS A 213 1.08 5.51 5.67
CA LYS A 213 2.38 5.30 6.33
C LYS A 213 2.29 4.46 7.62
N SER A 214 1.18 4.53 8.36
CA SER A 214 0.96 3.76 9.59
C SER A 214 0.60 2.30 9.30
N VAL A 215 -0.19 2.02 8.26
CA VAL A 215 -0.49 0.64 7.83
C VAL A 215 0.79 -0.08 7.39
N VAL A 216 1.65 0.61 6.66
CA VAL A 216 2.99 0.16 6.21
C VAL A 216 3.94 -0.09 7.38
N PHE A 217 4.05 0.87 8.30
CA PHE A 217 4.99 0.79 9.41
C PHE A 217 4.63 -0.35 10.35
N LEU A 218 3.33 -0.57 10.56
CA LEU A 218 2.81 -1.70 11.33
C LEU A 218 3.04 -3.05 10.64
N THR A 219 2.82 -3.17 9.32
CA THR A 219 3.08 -4.44 8.59
C THR A 219 4.57 -4.78 8.49
N TYR A 220 5.44 -3.79 8.35
CA TYR A 220 6.90 -3.99 8.37
C TYR A 220 7.38 -4.46 9.74
N TRP A 221 6.91 -3.83 10.82
CA TRP A 221 7.29 -4.21 12.19
C TRP A 221 6.68 -5.56 12.58
N GLN A 222 5.47 -5.85 12.12
CA GLN A 222 4.84 -7.16 12.28
C GLN A 222 5.67 -8.27 11.61
N PHE A 223 6.17 -8.06 10.39
CA PHE A 223 7.06 -9.03 9.72
C PHE A 223 8.37 -9.24 10.49
N TRP A 224 9.04 -8.18 10.92
CA TRP A 224 10.28 -8.28 11.70
C TRP A 224 10.07 -8.96 13.04
N PHE A 225 8.94 -8.69 13.71
CA PHE A 225 8.58 -9.34 14.96
C PHE A 225 8.37 -10.85 14.77
N PHE A 226 7.65 -11.25 13.71
CA PHE A 226 7.50 -12.68 13.36
C PHE A 226 8.83 -13.34 12.96
N LEU A 227 9.73 -12.63 12.28
CA LEU A 227 11.05 -13.14 11.91
C LEU A 227 11.94 -13.35 13.14
N LEU A 228 12.00 -12.37 14.05
CA LEU A 228 12.76 -12.45 15.31
C LEU A 228 12.27 -13.60 16.19
N GLN A 229 10.96 -13.72 16.36
CA GLN A 229 10.38 -14.79 17.19
C GLN A 229 10.60 -16.21 16.64
N ASN A 230 10.90 -16.36 15.34
CA ASN A 230 11.28 -17.63 14.73
C ASN A 230 12.80 -17.86 14.68
N LEU A 231 13.62 -16.84 14.95
CA LEU A 231 15.08 -16.93 15.05
C LEU A 231 15.55 -17.22 16.49
N ASP A 232 14.73 -16.89 17.49
CA ASP A 232 14.98 -17.18 18.91
C ASP A 232 14.53 -18.60 19.36
N LEU A 233 14.36 -19.53 18.41
CA LEU A 233 14.06 -20.96 18.62
C LEU A 233 15.11 -21.88 17.95
#